data_AF-A0A1H6YHH7-F1
#
_entry.id   AF-A0A1H6YHH7-F1
#
_cell.length_a   1.000
_cell.length_b   1.000
_cell.length_c   1.000
_cell.angle_alpha   90.00
_cell.angle_beta   90.00
_cell.angle_gamma   90.00
#
_symmetry.space_group_name_H-M   'P 1'
#
loop_
_entity.id
_entity.type
_entity.pdbx_description
1 polymer ?
#
loop_
_entity_poly.entity_id
_entity_poly.type
_entity_poly.pdbx_seq_one_letter_code
_entity_poly.pdbx_strand_id
1 'polypeptide(L)'
;MMRSAFCSLPWMLAALLTLSPSAAGATLEGWRVPTLAPGAQGAAFRLGLPGAPTRLTTLRGSGPSCVASPYETPGQGWLTGLSAGGVTRRAKEYQAQPPAFAVLFGLSPAEVQTGPAPVRVVVVDHFAPVEVRLKEAEATETWPLRHGELVLAHLLTVLSSAGYSVAPTPRGDLQARKGASVIVIEKLQLDGLRPPGFLPGKQGFVSAEVLASLLARDDKSTPPNAATIYNMSFAVLSCEYLTHYRSVRDAYAAQDLKYTLNDYVADTARANRISEEEVLRRVTELPPESALRRWLAQGWPRKVVVASSGNYGLPVQTWPAAAPTVIGVGASAWAPRTARTGWSDVGDTYSVGEWFRLSDTELKRACQTWKVCVTDELKLASPPARYNDFGYRGTSFAAPSVTAFLAMRLSASGAGKGCFKAAGTGFVPVVKLDPAKATPIDKQGKPFTAAGLNINRACP
;
A
#
# COMPACT_ATOMS: atom_id res chain seq x y z
N MET A 1 52.83 -30.97 16.70
CA MET A 1 54.13 -30.42 17.09
C MET A 1 53.92 -29.02 17.64
N MET A 2 54.38 -28.78 18.88
CA MET A 2 54.65 -27.50 19.56
C MET A 2 53.58 -26.38 19.56
N ARG A 3 53.38 -25.58 20.60
CA ARG A 3 53.60 -25.59 22.06
C ARG A 3 53.17 -24.16 22.49
N SER A 4 52.40 -24.01 23.57
CA SER A 4 52.38 -22.88 24.55
C SER A 4 52.15 -21.43 24.04
N ALA A 5 51.39 -20.56 24.72
CA ALA A 5 51.67 -20.13 26.09
C ALA A 5 50.44 -19.66 26.89
N PHE A 6 50.53 -19.99 28.17
CA PHE A 6 49.77 -19.53 29.33
C PHE A 6 50.38 -18.25 29.91
N CYS A 7 49.56 -17.49 30.65
CA CYS A 7 49.84 -16.74 31.91
C CYS A 7 48.78 -15.62 32.04
N SER A 8 48.21 -15.20 33.16
CA SER A 8 47.91 -15.74 34.50
C SER A 8 47.32 -14.55 35.30
N LEU A 9 46.11 -14.75 35.86
CA LEU A 9 45.39 -14.15 37.02
C LEU A 9 46.21 -13.36 38.11
N PRO A 10 45.62 -12.83 39.23
CA PRO A 10 44.35 -12.11 39.52
C PRO A 10 44.49 -10.99 40.64
N TRP A 11 43.36 -10.63 41.30
CA TRP A 11 43.08 -10.02 42.65
C TRP A 11 42.12 -8.80 42.55
N MET A 12 40.84 -8.86 42.97
CA MET A 12 40.22 -8.76 44.33
C MET A 12 40.49 -7.38 45.01
N LEU A 13 39.57 -6.59 45.58
CA LEU A 13 38.34 -6.76 46.39
C LEU A 13 37.54 -5.41 46.34
N ALA A 14 36.22 -5.36 46.14
CA ALA A 14 35.13 -5.28 47.13
C ALA A 14 35.02 -3.99 48.00
N ALA A 15 33.89 -3.28 47.91
CA ALA A 15 33.17 -2.70 49.05
C ALA A 15 31.68 -2.40 48.69
N LEU A 16 30.78 -2.91 49.54
CA LEU A 16 29.32 -2.81 49.52
C LEU A 16 28.80 -1.47 50.11
N LEU A 17 27.53 -1.14 49.82
CA LEU A 17 26.44 -0.77 50.78
C LEU A 17 25.18 -0.41 49.95
N THR A 18 24.26 -1.35 49.68
CA THR A 18 22.95 -1.61 50.35
C THR A 18 21.93 -0.45 50.38
N LEU A 19 20.76 -0.65 49.75
CA LEU A 19 19.42 -0.71 50.38
C LEU A 19 18.32 -0.99 49.31
N SER A 20 17.43 -1.95 49.60
CA SER A 20 16.17 -2.26 48.87
C SER A 20 14.96 -1.61 49.62
N PRO A 21 13.66 -1.80 49.29
CA PRO A 21 13.00 -2.47 48.15
C PRO A 21 11.77 -1.71 47.53
N SER A 22 11.13 -2.33 46.54
CA SER A 22 9.69 -2.24 46.20
C SER A 22 9.12 -0.97 45.52
N ALA A 23 8.68 -1.13 44.26
CA ALA A 23 7.31 -0.76 43.85
C ALA A 23 6.95 -1.49 42.55
N ALA A 24 5.84 -2.22 42.61
CA ALA A 24 5.15 -2.81 41.48
C ALA A 24 4.38 -1.72 40.71
N GLY A 25 4.15 -1.96 39.42
CA GLY A 25 3.11 -1.29 38.64
C GLY A 25 3.57 -0.06 37.86
N ALA A 26 4.09 -0.27 36.65
CA ALA A 26 4.10 0.76 35.61
C ALA A 26 3.32 0.23 34.41
N THR A 27 2.03 0.55 34.38
CA THR A 27 1.20 0.46 33.18
C THR A 27 1.74 1.42 32.13
N LEU A 28 2.01 0.91 30.92
CA LEU A 28 2.28 1.68 29.71
C LEU A 28 0.99 2.40 29.27
N GLU A 29 0.65 3.51 29.94
CA GLU A 29 -0.31 4.49 29.44
C GLU A 29 0.42 5.72 28.92
N GLY A 30 0.08 6.12 27.69
CA GLY A 30 0.19 7.52 27.28
C GLY A 30 1.46 7.95 26.54
N TRP A 31 1.66 7.44 25.31
CA TRP A 31 2.28 8.28 24.28
C TRP A 31 1.30 9.40 23.92
N ARG A 32 1.27 10.47 24.72
CA ARG A 32 0.68 11.74 24.30
C ARG A 32 1.66 12.35 23.30
N VAL A 33 1.29 12.29 22.02
CA VAL A 33 1.83 13.19 21.01
C VAL A 33 1.58 14.62 21.53
N PRO A 34 2.60 15.48 21.68
CA PRO A 34 2.37 16.86 22.05
C PRO A 34 1.49 17.48 20.97
N THR A 35 0.28 17.89 21.37
CA THR A 35 -0.59 18.71 20.55
C THR A 35 0.12 20.05 20.40
N LEU A 36 0.75 20.26 19.24
CA LEU A 36 1.28 21.58 18.88
C LEU A 36 0.10 22.56 18.91
N ALA A 37 0.25 23.63 19.68
CA ALA A 37 -0.73 24.70 19.76
C ALA A 37 -1.07 25.22 18.34
N PRO A 38 -2.32 25.62 18.06
CA PRO A 38 -2.77 26.06 16.73
C PRO A 38 -2.03 27.27 16.12
N GLY A 39 -1.02 27.83 16.81
CA GLY A 39 -0.23 28.98 16.35
C GLY A 39 1.16 28.65 15.78
N ALA A 40 1.66 27.41 15.89
CA ALA A 40 3.04 27.07 15.46
C ALA A 40 3.17 26.72 13.97
N GLN A 41 2.06 26.51 13.26
CA GLN A 41 2.05 26.15 11.83
C GLN A 41 2.40 27.32 10.88
N GLY A 42 2.61 28.53 11.42
CA GLY A 42 3.10 29.68 10.65
C GLY A 42 4.62 29.78 10.53
N ALA A 43 5.40 28.88 11.16
CA ALA A 43 6.85 29.02 11.25
C ALA A 43 7.60 28.61 9.96
N ALA A 44 7.02 27.71 9.14
CA ALA A 44 7.62 27.28 7.87
C ALA A 44 7.92 28.45 6.92
N PHE A 45 7.03 29.45 6.89
CA PHE A 45 7.19 30.65 6.06
C PHE A 45 8.25 31.63 6.60
N ARG A 46 8.59 31.54 7.89
CA ARG A 46 9.59 32.42 8.55
C ARG A 46 10.99 31.83 8.61
N LEU A 47 11.15 30.51 8.46
CA LEU A 47 12.45 29.85 8.61
C LEU A 47 13.37 29.95 7.38
N GLY A 48 12.93 30.60 6.29
CA GLY A 48 13.77 30.82 5.11
C GLY A 48 14.34 29.53 4.51
N LEU A 49 13.66 28.39 4.74
CA LEU A 49 14.14 27.10 4.26
C LEU A 49 14.12 27.10 2.72
N PRO A 50 15.20 26.63 2.07
CA PRO A 50 15.19 26.43 0.62
C PRO A 50 14.07 25.43 0.27
N GLY A 51 13.02 25.92 -0.41
CA GLY A 51 11.85 25.12 -0.78
C GLY A 51 10.53 25.48 -0.06
N ALA A 52 10.44 26.61 0.66
CA ALA A 52 9.12 27.12 1.06
C ALA A 52 8.20 27.21 -0.19
N PRO A 53 6.93 26.73 -0.12
CA PRO A 53 6.06 26.71 -1.28
C PRO A 53 5.93 28.12 -1.85
N THR A 54 6.57 28.34 -2.99
CA THR A 54 6.51 29.59 -3.73
C THR A 54 5.10 29.78 -4.27
N ARG A 55 4.71 31.04 -4.55
CA ARG A 55 3.47 31.31 -5.28
C ARG A 55 3.46 30.42 -6.53
N LEU A 56 2.45 29.57 -6.65
CA LEU A 56 2.25 28.63 -7.76
C LEU A 56 1.79 29.34 -9.03
N THR A 57 2.20 30.59 -9.26
CA THR A 57 1.86 31.33 -10.48
C THR A 57 2.31 30.62 -11.76
N THR A 58 3.12 29.56 -11.64
CA THR A 58 3.54 28.69 -12.74
C THR A 58 2.85 27.32 -12.79
N LEU A 59 2.20 26.82 -11.73
CA LEU A 59 1.62 25.47 -11.75
C LEU A 59 0.22 25.45 -12.40
N ARG A 60 0.19 25.14 -13.70
CA ARG A 60 -1.06 24.97 -14.44
C ARG A 60 -1.62 23.60 -14.09
N GLY A 61 -2.75 23.57 -13.37
CA GLY A 61 -3.44 22.33 -12.95
C GLY A 61 -3.94 21.41 -14.08
N SER A 62 -3.52 21.62 -15.32
CA SER A 62 -3.79 20.79 -16.51
C SER A 62 -2.56 20.00 -16.98
N GLY A 63 -1.53 19.86 -16.13
CA GLY A 63 -0.32 19.10 -16.45
C GLY A 63 -0.55 17.58 -16.52
N PRO A 64 0.45 16.81 -17.01
CA PRO A 64 0.37 15.36 -17.04
C PRO A 64 0.18 14.77 -15.63
N SER A 65 -0.42 13.60 -15.55
CA SER A 65 -0.57 12.84 -14.30
C SER A 65 0.40 11.65 -14.28
N CYS A 66 0.98 11.41 -13.11
CA CYS A 66 2.05 10.46 -12.89
C CYS A 66 1.62 9.44 -11.85
N VAL A 67 1.98 8.18 -12.10
CA VAL A 67 1.95 7.15 -11.06
C VAL A 67 2.88 7.59 -9.94
N ALA A 68 2.32 7.67 -8.74
CA ALA A 68 3.07 7.91 -7.53
C ALA A 68 3.99 6.71 -7.27
N SER A 69 5.27 6.99 -7.03
CA SER A 69 6.24 5.96 -6.73
C SER A 69 5.96 5.36 -5.35
N PRO A 70 6.53 4.17 -5.06
CA PRO A 70 6.47 3.57 -3.72
C PRO A 70 7.04 4.46 -2.59
N TYR A 71 7.66 5.59 -2.94
CA TYR A 71 8.31 6.53 -2.02
C TYR A 71 7.41 7.66 -1.52
N GLU A 72 6.16 7.76 -1.97
CA GLU A 72 5.42 9.02 -1.84
C GLU A 72 4.32 9.05 -0.80
N THR A 73 4.17 8.01 0.00
CA THR A 73 3.11 7.91 1.01
C THR A 73 3.40 8.77 2.27
N PRO A 74 2.49 9.64 2.73
CA PRO A 74 2.37 10.15 4.11
C PRO A 74 2.07 9.07 5.15
N GLY A 75 2.90 8.04 5.13
CA GLY A 75 3.12 7.08 6.19
C GLY A 75 4.57 6.58 6.14
N GLN A 76 5.43 7.40 5.50
CA GLN A 76 6.72 7.07 4.93
C GLN A 76 6.62 6.10 3.76
N GLY A 77 6.79 6.59 2.55
CA GLY A 77 7.30 5.76 1.48
C GLY A 77 8.75 5.38 1.81
N TRP A 78 9.38 4.60 0.94
CA TRP A 78 10.61 3.86 1.25
C TRP A 78 11.88 4.73 1.52
N LEU A 79 11.73 6.06 1.70
CA LEU A 79 12.70 7.13 2.04
C LEU A 79 11.87 8.35 2.57
N THR A 80 12.22 9.22 3.54
CA THR A 80 13.31 9.46 4.53
C THR A 80 12.70 10.15 5.76
N GLY A 81 13.28 9.94 6.96
CA GLY A 81 13.09 10.82 8.13
C GLY A 81 12.05 10.36 9.17
N LEU A 82 12.52 9.67 10.22
CA LEU A 82 11.83 9.34 11.49
C LEU A 82 10.64 8.36 11.41
N SER A 83 10.92 7.04 11.41
CA SER A 83 10.01 5.88 11.63
C SER A 83 9.30 5.18 10.44
N ALA A 84 9.99 4.17 9.86
CA ALA A 84 9.49 2.95 9.19
C ALA A 84 8.51 3.02 7.99
N GLY A 85 8.89 3.75 6.93
CA GLY A 85 8.78 3.44 5.48
C GLY A 85 7.66 2.57 4.89
N GLY A 86 6.50 2.43 5.52
CA GLY A 86 5.59 1.33 5.23
C GLY A 86 6.22 -0.05 5.43
N VAL A 87 7.44 -0.10 6.01
CA VAL A 87 8.26 -1.28 6.28
C VAL A 87 9.05 -1.08 7.57
N THR A 88 9.24 -2.14 8.34
CA THR A 88 9.97 -2.11 9.62
C THR A 88 10.73 -3.41 9.85
N ARG A 89 11.79 -3.36 10.67
CA ARG A 89 12.46 -4.56 11.22
C ARG A 89 11.97 -4.95 12.60
N ARG A 90 10.92 -4.29 13.10
CA ARG A 90 10.36 -4.49 14.44
C ARG A 90 8.92 -4.98 14.35
N ALA A 91 8.61 -5.84 13.37
CA ALA A 91 7.24 -6.26 13.11
C ALA A 91 6.55 -6.85 14.35
N LYS A 92 7.32 -7.50 15.24
CA LYS A 92 6.82 -7.96 16.54
C LYS A 92 6.33 -6.82 17.45
N GLU A 93 7.06 -5.71 17.53
CA GLU A 93 6.66 -4.53 18.33
C GLU A 93 5.35 -3.93 17.82
N TYR A 94 5.16 -3.96 16.50
CA TYR A 94 3.92 -3.52 15.84
C TYR A 94 2.81 -4.58 15.79
N GLN A 95 2.99 -5.72 16.47
CA GLN A 95 2.04 -6.84 16.49
C GLN A 95 1.62 -7.29 15.08
N ALA A 96 2.56 -7.26 14.13
CA ALA A 96 2.30 -7.57 12.74
C ALA A 96 1.78 -9.01 12.58
N GLN A 97 0.78 -9.18 11.72
CA GLN A 97 0.09 -10.46 11.52
C GLN A 97 0.34 -11.00 10.10
N PRO A 98 0.24 -12.33 9.90
CA PRO A 98 0.23 -12.89 8.55
C PRO A 98 -1.00 -12.41 7.77
N PRO A 99 -0.88 -12.17 6.45
CA PRO A 99 -2.03 -11.84 5.59
C PRO A 99 -2.83 -13.11 5.28
N ALA A 100 -3.44 -13.69 6.31
CA ALA A 100 -4.23 -14.92 6.20
C ALA A 100 -5.72 -14.61 6.00
N PHE A 101 -6.40 -15.41 5.18
CA PHE A 101 -7.80 -15.24 4.83
C PHE A 101 -8.72 -15.19 6.06
N ALA A 102 -8.58 -16.16 6.97
CA ALA A 102 -9.36 -16.18 8.21
C ALA A 102 -9.07 -14.97 9.09
N VAL A 103 -7.81 -14.53 9.12
CA VAL A 103 -7.40 -13.36 9.89
C VAL A 103 -8.02 -12.10 9.28
N LEU A 104 -8.01 -11.93 7.96
CA LEU A 104 -8.52 -10.74 7.28
C LEU A 104 -10.04 -10.65 7.29
N PHE A 105 -10.72 -11.76 6.99
CA PHE A 105 -12.17 -11.76 6.72
C PHE A 105 -13.01 -12.35 7.83
N GLY A 106 -12.40 -12.99 8.83
CA GLY A 106 -13.13 -13.71 9.88
C GLY A 106 -13.88 -14.93 9.35
N LEU A 107 -13.45 -15.48 8.21
CA LEU A 107 -14.07 -16.61 7.52
C LEU A 107 -13.13 -17.82 7.50
N SER A 108 -13.67 -19.00 7.74
CA SER A 108 -12.93 -20.25 7.59
C SER A 108 -12.56 -20.50 6.11
N PRO A 109 -11.37 -21.04 5.82
CA PRO A 109 -11.01 -21.50 4.48
C PRO A 109 -12.01 -22.54 3.90
N ALA A 110 -12.74 -23.26 4.75
CA ALA A 110 -13.77 -24.21 4.32
C ALA A 110 -15.02 -23.52 3.75
N GLU A 111 -15.28 -22.27 4.11
CA GLU A 111 -16.41 -21.47 3.62
C GLU A 111 -16.15 -20.86 2.23
N VAL A 112 -14.91 -20.98 1.73
CA VAL A 112 -14.55 -20.51 0.39
C VAL A 112 -15.08 -21.50 -0.64
N GLN A 113 -16.21 -21.14 -1.24
CA GLN A 113 -16.81 -21.85 -2.37
C GLN A 113 -15.87 -21.86 -3.58
N THR A 114 -15.90 -22.95 -4.33
CA THR A 114 -15.12 -23.14 -5.57
C THR A 114 -16.05 -23.45 -6.73
N GLY A 115 -15.61 -23.12 -7.94
CA GLY A 115 -16.35 -23.33 -9.18
C GLY A 115 -15.42 -23.33 -10.39
N PRO A 116 -15.86 -23.85 -11.54
CA PRO A 116 -15.00 -24.08 -12.70
C PRO A 116 -14.70 -22.80 -13.50
N ALA A 117 -15.22 -21.63 -13.10
CA ALA A 117 -15.00 -20.41 -13.85
C ALA A 117 -13.54 -19.95 -13.75
N PRO A 118 -12.84 -19.81 -14.89
CA PRO A 118 -11.50 -19.27 -14.89
C PRO A 118 -11.55 -17.78 -14.55
N VAL A 119 -10.73 -17.37 -13.57
CA VAL A 119 -10.52 -15.97 -13.22
C VAL A 119 -9.09 -15.60 -13.56
N ARG A 120 -8.92 -14.45 -14.20
CA ARG A 120 -7.62 -13.83 -14.46
C ARG A 120 -7.46 -12.65 -13.50
N VAL A 121 -6.32 -12.57 -12.84
CA VAL A 121 -5.93 -11.43 -11.99
C VAL A 121 -4.67 -10.82 -12.59
N VAL A 122 -4.73 -9.53 -12.93
CA VAL A 122 -3.58 -8.78 -13.43
C VAL A 122 -3.15 -7.83 -12.33
N VAL A 123 -1.95 -8.03 -11.80
CA VAL A 123 -1.34 -7.13 -10.82
C VAL A 123 -0.51 -6.10 -11.56
N VAL A 124 -0.92 -4.84 -11.46
CA VAL A 124 -0.29 -3.69 -12.11
C VAL A 124 0.49 -2.92 -11.06
N ASP A 125 1.83 -2.95 -11.14
CA ASP A 125 2.70 -2.38 -10.10
C ASP A 125 4.15 -2.15 -10.59
N HIS A 126 4.97 -1.55 -9.72
CA HIS A 126 6.43 -1.41 -9.83
C HIS A 126 7.13 -2.70 -9.39
N PHE A 127 7.59 -3.49 -10.35
CA PHE A 127 8.31 -4.76 -10.11
C PHE A 127 9.84 -4.61 -10.14
N ALA A 128 10.35 -3.45 -10.56
CA ALA A 128 11.78 -3.16 -10.49
C ALA A 128 12.23 -3.02 -9.02
N PRO A 129 13.50 -3.31 -8.72
CA PRO A 129 14.08 -3.02 -7.42
C PRO A 129 14.03 -1.54 -7.08
N VAL A 130 13.69 -1.28 -5.83
CA VAL A 130 13.51 0.00 -5.19
C VAL A 130 14.41 -0.02 -3.96
N GLU A 131 15.33 0.93 -3.83
CA GLU A 131 16.17 1.03 -2.63
C GLU A 131 15.31 1.53 -1.46
N VAL A 132 15.13 0.70 -0.44
CA VAL A 132 14.57 1.08 0.87
C VAL A 132 15.70 1.69 1.68
N ARG A 133 15.45 2.82 2.34
CA ARG A 133 16.31 3.28 3.45
C ARG A 133 15.56 3.20 4.77
N LEU A 134 16.01 2.33 5.65
CA LEU A 134 15.46 2.19 7.00
C LEU A 134 16.39 2.87 8.00
N LYS A 135 15.90 3.92 8.67
CA LYS A 135 16.58 4.59 9.79
C LYS A 135 15.93 4.11 11.09
N GLU A 136 16.59 3.20 11.80
CA GLU A 136 16.16 2.70 13.12
C GLU A 136 17.30 2.90 14.14
N ALA A 137 16.99 3.63 15.23
CA ALA A 137 17.79 3.92 16.44
C ALA A 137 19.24 4.40 16.25
N GLU A 138 20.08 3.69 15.50
CA GLU A 138 21.54 3.94 15.42
C GLU A 138 22.15 3.65 14.03
N ALA A 139 21.39 3.10 13.07
CA ALA A 139 21.90 2.80 11.74
C ALA A 139 20.91 3.17 10.62
N THR A 140 21.47 3.62 9.49
CA THR A 140 20.74 3.70 8.23
C THR A 140 21.12 2.50 7.39
N GLU A 141 20.19 1.57 7.20
CA GLU A 141 20.38 0.44 6.30
C GLU A 141 19.71 0.75 4.96
N THR A 142 20.37 0.39 3.86
CA THR A 142 19.81 0.46 2.52
C THR A 142 19.78 -0.94 1.91
N TRP A 143 18.64 -1.37 1.39
CA TRP A 143 18.55 -2.63 0.65
C TRP A 143 17.48 -2.57 -0.44
N PRO A 144 17.63 -3.35 -1.52
CA PRO A 144 16.63 -3.39 -2.58
C PRO A 144 15.44 -4.24 -2.16
N LEU A 145 14.22 -3.75 -2.35
CA LEU A 145 13.06 -4.63 -2.52
C LEU A 145 12.23 -4.23 -3.75
N ARG A 146 11.32 -5.11 -4.15
CA ARG A 146 10.41 -4.94 -5.29
C ARG A 146 8.99 -4.84 -4.75
N HIS A 147 8.37 -3.67 -4.85
CA HIS A 147 7.04 -3.42 -4.28
C HIS A 147 5.98 -4.37 -4.88
N GLY A 148 5.92 -4.47 -6.21
CA GLY A 148 5.00 -5.37 -6.89
C GLY A 148 5.17 -6.84 -6.53
N GLU A 149 6.41 -7.30 -6.29
CA GLU A 149 6.66 -8.67 -5.82
C GLU A 149 6.13 -8.87 -4.39
N LEU A 150 6.19 -7.85 -3.53
CA LEU A 150 5.62 -7.91 -2.19
C LEU A 150 4.08 -7.91 -2.22
N VAL A 151 3.47 -7.12 -3.10
CA VAL A 151 2.02 -7.14 -3.38
C VAL A 151 1.57 -8.52 -3.87
N LEU A 152 2.32 -9.13 -4.80
CA LEU A 152 2.05 -10.50 -5.25
C LEU A 152 2.21 -11.52 -4.13
N ALA A 153 3.31 -11.46 -3.37
CA ALA A 153 3.54 -12.38 -2.25
C ALA A 153 2.40 -12.29 -1.22
N HIS A 154 1.90 -11.08 -0.95
CA HIS A 154 0.73 -10.84 -0.13
C HIS A 154 -0.52 -11.51 -0.71
N LEU A 155 -0.90 -11.20 -1.96
CA LEU A 155 -2.06 -11.78 -2.66
C LEU A 155 -2.03 -13.32 -2.62
N LEU A 156 -0.88 -13.91 -2.97
CA LEU A 156 -0.70 -15.37 -3.01
C LEU A 156 -0.78 -15.99 -1.62
N THR A 157 -0.31 -15.30 -0.58
CA THR A 157 -0.42 -15.77 0.79
C THR A 157 -1.87 -15.78 1.27
N VAL A 158 -2.65 -14.74 0.92
CA VAL A 158 -4.10 -14.71 1.19
C VAL A 158 -4.79 -15.90 0.50
N LEU A 159 -4.55 -16.11 -0.79
CA LEU A 159 -5.13 -17.24 -1.54
C LEU A 159 -4.68 -18.60 -0.97
N SER A 160 -3.40 -18.75 -0.64
CA SER A 160 -2.85 -19.99 -0.09
C SER A 160 -3.47 -20.33 1.27
N SER A 161 -3.62 -19.33 2.14
CA SER A 161 -4.29 -19.51 3.44
C SER A 161 -5.80 -19.79 3.31
N ALA A 162 -6.43 -19.44 2.19
CA ALA A 162 -7.79 -19.85 1.83
C ALA A 162 -7.88 -21.29 1.27
N GLY A 163 -6.76 -22.01 1.20
CA GLY A 163 -6.67 -23.39 0.74
C GLY A 163 -6.37 -23.55 -0.76
N TYR A 164 -5.90 -22.51 -1.44
CA TYR A 164 -5.43 -22.64 -2.82
C TYR A 164 -3.97 -23.12 -2.86
N SER A 165 -3.68 -24.07 -3.74
CA SER A 165 -2.32 -24.46 -4.11
C SER A 165 -1.80 -23.52 -5.19
N VAL A 166 -0.67 -22.87 -4.95
CA VAL A 166 -0.06 -21.89 -5.87
C VAL A 166 1.17 -22.49 -6.54
N ALA A 167 1.25 -22.38 -7.87
CA ALA A 167 2.39 -22.81 -8.66
C ALA A 167 2.64 -21.88 -9.86
N PRO A 168 3.91 -21.72 -10.30
CA PRO A 168 4.21 -21.08 -11.57
C PRO A 168 3.77 -21.96 -12.75
N THR A 169 3.40 -21.32 -13.85
CA THR A 169 3.08 -21.97 -15.12
C THR A 169 4.31 -21.98 -16.06
N PRO A 170 4.32 -22.80 -17.12
CA PRO A 170 5.41 -22.79 -18.11
C PRO A 170 5.59 -21.43 -18.83
N ARG A 171 4.58 -20.56 -18.82
CA ARG A 171 4.63 -19.22 -19.43
C ARG A 171 5.20 -18.15 -18.50
N GLY A 172 5.49 -18.49 -17.24
CA GLY A 172 5.95 -17.54 -16.23
C GLY A 172 4.82 -16.90 -15.41
N ASP A 173 3.56 -17.12 -15.79
CA ASP A 173 2.39 -16.71 -15.00
C ASP A 173 2.27 -17.56 -13.73
N LEU A 174 1.43 -17.13 -12.80
CA LEU A 174 1.12 -17.86 -11.57
C LEU A 174 -0.28 -18.46 -11.65
N GLN A 175 -0.47 -19.62 -11.04
CA GLN A 175 -1.77 -20.27 -10.98
C GLN A 175 -2.07 -20.70 -9.56
N ALA A 176 -3.22 -20.25 -9.03
CA ALA A 176 -3.78 -20.71 -7.77
C ALA A 176 -4.95 -21.67 -8.06
N ARG A 177 -4.91 -22.88 -7.50
CA ARG A 177 -5.93 -23.93 -7.71
C ARG A 177 -6.56 -24.41 -6.41
N LYS A 178 -7.88 -24.62 -6.40
CA LYS A 178 -8.61 -25.28 -5.32
C LYS A 178 -9.77 -26.09 -5.89
N GLY A 179 -9.64 -27.42 -5.91
CA GLY A 179 -10.58 -28.27 -6.65
C GLY A 179 -10.62 -27.90 -8.14
N ALA A 180 -11.81 -27.61 -8.67
CA ALA A 180 -11.99 -27.15 -10.05
C ALA A 180 -11.70 -25.66 -10.27
N SER A 181 -11.57 -24.86 -9.20
CA SER A 181 -11.27 -23.43 -9.30
C SER A 181 -9.85 -23.18 -9.75
N VAL A 182 -9.72 -22.28 -10.72
CA VAL A 182 -8.44 -21.83 -11.26
C VAL A 182 -8.43 -20.30 -11.31
N ILE A 183 -7.46 -19.70 -10.63
CA ILE A 183 -7.14 -18.28 -10.71
C ILE A 183 -5.75 -18.16 -11.35
N VAL A 184 -5.68 -17.54 -12.53
CA VAL A 184 -4.42 -17.21 -13.21
C VAL A 184 -4.03 -15.80 -12.79
N ILE A 185 -2.78 -15.61 -12.38
CA ILE A 185 -2.27 -14.34 -11.83
C ILE A 185 -1.07 -13.93 -12.67
N GLU A 186 -1.15 -12.73 -13.24
CA GLU A 186 -0.19 -12.18 -14.18
C GLU A 186 0.36 -10.86 -13.65
N LYS A 187 1.59 -10.54 -14.09
CA LYS A 187 2.28 -9.29 -13.72
C LYS A 187 2.21 -8.33 -14.90
N LEU A 188 1.75 -7.10 -14.67
CA LEU A 188 1.88 -6.02 -15.62
C LEU A 188 2.83 -4.96 -15.04
N GLN A 189 4.06 -4.93 -15.54
CA GLN A 189 5.11 -4.08 -15.03
C GLN A 189 4.99 -2.64 -15.52
N LEU A 190 5.11 -1.69 -14.58
CA LEU A 190 5.14 -0.25 -14.87
C LEU A 190 6.53 0.26 -15.27
N ASP A 191 7.59 -0.36 -14.76
CA ASP A 191 8.96 0.13 -14.95
C ASP A 191 9.54 -0.16 -16.34
N GLY A 192 10.46 0.70 -16.78
CA GLY A 192 11.16 0.57 -18.08
C GLY A 192 10.64 1.49 -19.18
N LEU A 193 9.49 2.14 -18.97
CA LEU A 193 8.93 3.13 -19.89
C LEU A 193 9.45 4.52 -19.53
N ARG A 194 10.75 4.76 -19.78
CA ARG A 194 11.30 6.11 -19.67
C ARG A 194 10.73 6.94 -20.83
N PRO A 195 10.10 8.10 -20.56
CA PRO A 195 9.89 9.08 -21.62
C PRO A 195 11.25 9.40 -22.25
N PRO A 196 11.33 9.63 -23.58
CA PRO A 196 12.57 10.07 -24.21
C PRO A 196 13.14 11.30 -23.48
N GLY A 197 14.42 11.26 -23.06
CA GLY A 197 15.11 12.39 -22.43
C GLY A 197 15.34 12.34 -20.91
N PHE A 198 14.98 11.25 -20.21
CA PHE A 198 15.26 11.13 -18.77
C PHE A 198 16.67 10.62 -18.45
N LEU A 199 17.37 11.33 -17.54
CA LEU A 199 18.73 11.00 -17.08
C LEU A 199 18.76 9.68 -16.26
N PRO A 200 19.79 8.83 -16.42
CA PRO A 200 20.04 7.69 -15.52
C PRO A 200 20.12 8.14 -14.05
N GLY A 201 19.49 7.42 -13.13
CA GLY A 201 19.53 7.71 -11.69
C GLY A 201 18.43 8.64 -11.16
N LYS A 202 17.61 9.24 -12.03
CA LYS A 202 16.35 9.90 -11.61
C LYS A 202 15.19 8.95 -11.84
N GLN A 203 14.38 8.70 -10.80
CA GLN A 203 13.17 7.88 -10.92
C GLN A 203 12.24 8.51 -11.94
N GLY A 204 12.15 7.90 -13.12
CA GLY A 204 11.21 8.31 -14.15
C GLY A 204 9.79 8.05 -13.66
N PHE A 205 8.90 9.02 -13.86
CA PHE A 205 7.50 8.80 -13.63
C PHE A 205 6.90 8.00 -14.78
N VAL A 206 5.97 7.09 -14.46
CA VAL A 206 5.11 6.48 -15.46
C VAL A 206 3.89 7.39 -15.62
N SER A 207 3.70 7.95 -16.81
CA SER A 207 2.54 8.80 -17.07
C SER A 207 1.25 7.97 -17.15
N ALA A 208 0.11 8.58 -16.85
CA ALA A 208 -1.19 7.94 -16.97
C ALA A 208 -1.46 7.44 -18.41
N GLU A 209 -0.90 8.08 -19.43
CA GLU A 209 -1.04 7.72 -20.84
C GLU A 209 -0.28 6.43 -21.18
N VAL A 210 0.93 6.30 -20.63
CA VAL A 210 1.74 5.09 -20.76
C VAL A 210 1.02 3.92 -20.09
N LEU A 211 0.52 4.13 -18.87
CA LEU A 211 -0.27 3.13 -18.14
C LEU A 211 -1.52 2.69 -18.94
N ALA A 212 -2.30 3.64 -19.46
CA ALA A 212 -3.47 3.34 -20.28
C ALA A 212 -3.11 2.51 -21.54
N SER A 213 -1.96 2.80 -22.14
CA SER A 213 -1.49 2.08 -23.33
C SER A 213 -1.09 0.65 -23.01
N LEU A 214 -0.46 0.41 -21.86
CA LEU A 214 -0.16 -0.94 -21.38
C LEU A 214 -1.43 -1.75 -21.14
N LEU A 215 -2.37 -1.14 -20.42
CA LEU A 215 -3.65 -1.76 -20.09
C LEU A 215 -4.45 -2.10 -21.35
N ALA A 216 -4.53 -1.19 -22.32
CA ALA A 216 -5.21 -1.42 -23.59
C ALA A 216 -4.56 -2.52 -24.45
N ARG A 217 -3.26 -2.80 -24.27
CA ARG A 217 -2.60 -3.94 -24.93
C ARG A 217 -2.95 -5.25 -24.23
N ASP A 218 -2.87 -5.26 -22.90
CA ASP A 218 -3.22 -6.41 -22.05
C ASP A 218 -4.66 -6.90 -22.31
N ASP A 219 -5.57 -5.95 -22.42
CA ASP A 219 -6.95 -6.22 -22.75
C ASP A 219 -7.15 -6.93 -24.09
N LYS A 220 -6.42 -6.51 -25.13
CA LYS A 220 -6.50 -7.13 -26.46
C LYS A 220 -6.02 -8.59 -26.46
N SER A 221 -5.17 -8.96 -25.51
CA SER A 221 -4.72 -10.34 -25.30
C SER A 221 -5.62 -11.15 -24.36
N THR A 222 -6.64 -10.53 -23.74
CA THR A 222 -7.49 -11.20 -22.76
C THR A 222 -8.50 -12.13 -23.45
N PRO A 223 -8.58 -13.42 -23.07
CA PRO A 223 -9.59 -14.32 -23.61
C PRO A 223 -11.03 -13.84 -23.29
N PRO A 224 -11.97 -13.90 -24.26
CA PRO A 224 -13.32 -13.34 -24.10
C PRO A 224 -14.19 -13.99 -23.01
N ASN A 225 -13.79 -15.18 -22.54
CA ASN A 225 -14.53 -15.98 -21.55
C ASN A 225 -13.97 -15.90 -20.13
N ALA A 226 -12.84 -15.23 -19.90
CA ALA A 226 -12.27 -15.07 -18.57
C ALA A 226 -12.85 -13.84 -17.86
N ALA A 227 -13.20 -13.97 -16.59
CA ALA A 227 -13.43 -12.80 -15.75
C ALA A 227 -12.07 -12.23 -15.34
N THR A 228 -11.84 -10.94 -15.57
CA THR A 228 -10.54 -10.30 -15.33
C THR A 228 -10.64 -9.29 -14.20
N ILE A 229 -9.78 -9.43 -13.20
CA ILE A 229 -9.61 -8.44 -12.13
C ILE A 229 -8.27 -7.74 -12.31
N TYR A 230 -8.29 -6.43 -12.50
CA TYR A 230 -7.09 -5.59 -12.43
C TYR A 230 -6.89 -5.13 -10.98
N ASN A 231 -5.76 -5.48 -10.39
CA ASN A 231 -5.31 -4.93 -9.12
C ASN A 231 -4.29 -3.81 -9.40
N MET A 232 -4.64 -2.58 -9.08
CA MET A 232 -3.78 -1.40 -9.23
C MET A 232 -3.34 -0.92 -7.84
N SER A 233 -2.16 -1.34 -7.40
CA SER A 233 -1.66 -1.09 -6.03
C SER A 233 -0.78 0.16 -5.95
N PHE A 234 -1.19 1.23 -6.64
CA PHE A 234 -0.53 2.53 -6.68
C PHE A 234 -1.55 3.67 -6.74
N ALA A 235 -1.08 4.90 -6.51
CA ALA A 235 -1.86 6.13 -6.71
C ALA A 235 -1.36 6.89 -7.94
N VAL A 236 -2.18 7.79 -8.47
CA VAL A 236 -1.86 8.71 -9.57
C VAL A 236 -2.16 10.13 -9.09
N LEU A 237 -1.17 11.01 -9.22
CA LEU A 237 -1.25 12.42 -8.84
C LEU A 237 -0.74 13.29 -9.99
N SER A 238 -1.02 14.60 -9.96
CA SER A 238 -0.43 15.53 -10.93
C SER A 238 1.10 15.50 -10.83
N CYS A 239 1.79 15.24 -11.96
CA CYS A 239 3.26 15.12 -12.01
C CYS A 239 3.96 16.37 -11.45
N GLU A 240 3.37 17.52 -11.73
CA GLU A 240 3.90 18.82 -11.36
C GLU A 240 3.85 19.03 -9.84
N TYR A 241 2.69 18.80 -9.23
CA TYR A 241 2.53 18.88 -7.77
C TYR A 241 3.36 17.81 -7.07
N LEU A 242 3.43 16.61 -7.63
CA LEU A 242 4.20 15.50 -7.09
C LEU A 242 5.70 15.81 -7.05
N THR A 243 6.23 16.37 -8.15
CA THR A 243 7.63 16.80 -8.24
C THR A 243 7.96 17.89 -7.22
N HIS A 244 7.08 18.89 -7.11
CA HIS A 244 7.27 19.98 -6.15
C HIS A 244 7.17 19.48 -4.70
N TYR A 245 6.14 18.69 -4.37
CA TYR A 245 5.99 18.07 -3.06
C TYR A 245 7.23 17.26 -2.66
N ARG A 246 7.79 16.43 -3.56
CA ARG A 246 9.06 15.70 -3.31
C ARG A 246 10.18 16.65 -2.93
N SER A 247 10.37 17.73 -3.70
CA SER A 247 11.44 18.70 -3.43
C SER A 247 11.31 19.34 -2.04
N VAL A 248 10.09 19.74 -1.65
CA VAL A 248 9.84 20.34 -0.33
C VAL A 248 10.04 19.31 0.77
N ARG A 249 9.43 18.13 0.63
CA ARG A 249 9.54 17.04 1.59
C ARG A 249 11.00 16.63 1.81
N ASP A 250 11.79 16.50 0.74
CA ASP A 250 13.20 16.09 0.84
C ASP A 250 14.04 17.16 1.57
N ALA A 251 13.73 18.45 1.39
CA ALA A 251 14.37 19.53 2.13
C ALA A 251 14.03 19.52 3.64
N TYR A 252 12.80 19.13 4.00
CA TYR A 252 12.40 18.89 5.40
C TYR A 252 13.11 17.66 5.98
N ALA A 253 13.14 16.57 5.22
CA ALA A 253 13.77 15.32 5.66
C ALA A 253 15.28 15.47 5.86
N ALA A 254 15.95 16.32 5.08
CA ALA A 254 17.36 16.68 5.28
C ALA A 254 17.64 17.35 6.65
N GLN A 255 16.60 17.85 7.30
CA GLN A 255 16.64 18.46 8.64
C GLN A 255 15.99 17.56 9.71
N ASP A 256 15.74 16.29 9.39
CA ASP A 256 15.03 15.33 10.25
C ASP A 256 13.61 15.81 10.63
N LEU A 257 12.98 16.62 9.77
CA LEU A 257 11.60 17.07 9.92
C LEU A 257 10.65 16.25 9.05
N LYS A 258 9.42 16.08 9.52
CA LYS A 258 8.33 15.45 8.74
C LYS A 258 7.54 16.52 7.99
N TYR A 259 7.21 16.24 6.74
CA TYR A 259 6.35 17.09 5.92
C TYR A 259 5.43 16.22 5.08
N THR A 260 4.13 16.30 5.36
CA THR A 260 3.10 15.45 4.73
C THR A 260 2.49 16.13 3.51
N LEU A 261 1.75 15.37 2.70
CA LEU A 261 0.99 15.97 1.60
C LEU A 261 -0.14 16.88 2.10
N ASN A 262 -0.69 16.61 3.29
CA ASN A 262 -1.65 17.52 3.94
C ASN A 262 -0.99 18.86 4.29
N ASP A 263 0.22 18.85 4.86
CA ASP A 263 0.99 20.07 5.14
C ASP A 263 1.27 20.83 3.84
N TYR A 264 1.69 20.10 2.81
CA TYR A 264 1.90 20.66 1.48
C TYR A 264 0.64 21.31 0.90
N VAL A 265 -0.52 20.66 1.00
CA VAL A 265 -1.80 21.20 0.55
C VAL A 265 -2.16 22.48 1.28
N ALA A 266 -2.05 22.49 2.62
CA ALA A 266 -2.37 23.63 3.46
C ALA A 266 -1.45 24.83 3.18
N ASP A 267 -0.13 24.60 3.11
CA ASP A 267 0.83 25.65 2.81
C ASP A 267 0.70 26.18 1.40
N THR A 268 0.41 25.30 0.44
CA THR A 268 0.12 25.67 -0.94
C THR A 268 -1.15 26.53 -1.02
N ALA A 269 -2.22 26.15 -0.34
CA ALA A 269 -3.46 26.91 -0.30
C ALA A 269 -3.22 28.33 0.25
N ARG A 270 -2.51 28.42 1.39
CA ARG A 270 -2.13 29.67 2.04
C ARG A 270 -1.29 30.57 1.14
N ALA A 271 -0.26 30.03 0.48
CA ALA A 271 0.64 30.78 -0.39
C ALA A 271 -0.08 31.37 -1.61
N ASN A 272 -1.14 30.71 -2.08
CA ASN A 272 -1.86 31.06 -3.30
C ASN A 272 -3.22 31.73 -3.07
N ARG A 273 -3.64 31.87 -1.80
CA ARG A 273 -4.95 32.42 -1.42
C ARG A 273 -6.11 31.71 -2.11
N ILE A 274 -6.02 30.39 -2.21
CA ILE A 274 -7.08 29.48 -2.69
C ILE A 274 -7.45 28.51 -1.57
N SER A 275 -8.58 27.83 -1.69
CA SER A 275 -8.98 26.82 -0.71
C SER A 275 -8.09 25.58 -0.78
N GLU A 276 -7.95 24.87 0.34
CA GLU A 276 -7.31 23.54 0.37
C GLU A 276 -8.04 22.56 -0.55
N GLU A 277 -9.37 22.65 -0.66
CA GLU A 277 -10.18 21.86 -1.58
C GLU A 277 -9.74 22.05 -3.04
N GLU A 278 -9.51 23.29 -3.47
CA GLU A 278 -9.03 23.58 -4.83
C GLU A 278 -7.60 23.05 -5.06
N VAL A 279 -6.73 23.09 -4.04
CA VAL A 279 -5.39 22.48 -4.14
C VAL A 279 -5.50 20.96 -4.23
N LEU A 280 -6.28 20.32 -3.35
CA LEU A 280 -6.52 18.88 -3.37
C LEU A 280 -7.06 18.44 -4.71
N ARG A 281 -8.01 19.19 -5.26
CA ARG A 281 -8.55 18.96 -6.60
C ARG A 281 -7.43 18.97 -7.65
N ARG A 282 -6.58 19.99 -7.67
CA ARG A 282 -5.45 20.06 -8.63
C ARG A 282 -4.38 19.00 -8.43
N VAL A 283 -4.17 18.54 -7.19
CA VAL A 283 -3.19 17.50 -6.85
C VAL A 283 -3.70 16.12 -7.28
N THR A 284 -4.99 15.85 -7.06
CA THR A 284 -5.56 14.50 -7.13
C THR A 284 -6.42 14.25 -8.36
N GLU A 285 -6.94 15.28 -9.06
CA GLU A 285 -7.75 15.07 -10.25
C GLU A 285 -6.93 14.59 -11.45
N LEU A 286 -7.48 13.59 -12.13
CA LEU A 286 -7.01 13.14 -13.42
C LEU A 286 -7.72 13.94 -14.53
N PRO A 287 -6.98 14.60 -15.45
CA PRO A 287 -7.58 15.40 -16.51
C PRO A 287 -8.63 14.63 -17.32
N PRO A 288 -9.76 15.24 -17.72
CA PRO A 288 -10.82 14.58 -18.50
C PRO A 288 -10.31 13.86 -19.75
N GLU A 289 -9.30 14.44 -20.40
CA GLU A 289 -8.63 13.95 -21.61
C GLU A 289 -7.59 12.86 -21.35
N SER A 290 -7.36 12.47 -20.10
CA SER A 290 -6.43 11.38 -19.78
C SER A 290 -6.87 10.06 -20.42
N ALA A 291 -5.91 9.38 -21.06
CA ALA A 291 -6.16 8.06 -21.63
C ALA A 291 -6.53 7.03 -20.55
N LEU A 292 -6.00 7.15 -19.33
CA LEU A 292 -6.35 6.27 -18.21
C LEU A 292 -7.80 6.46 -17.80
N ARG A 293 -8.25 7.72 -17.71
CA ARG A 293 -9.64 8.05 -17.41
C ARG A 293 -10.58 7.46 -18.45
N ARG A 294 -10.26 7.62 -19.74
CA ARG A 294 -11.03 7.00 -20.83
C ARG A 294 -11.04 5.48 -20.72
N TRP A 295 -9.89 4.86 -20.48
CA TRP A 295 -9.77 3.40 -20.35
C TRP A 295 -10.62 2.85 -19.19
N LEU A 296 -10.60 3.52 -18.03
CA LEU A 296 -11.41 3.14 -16.87
C LEU A 296 -12.90 3.36 -17.10
N ALA A 297 -13.28 4.35 -17.92
CA ALA A 297 -14.67 4.62 -18.29
C ALA A 297 -15.22 3.64 -19.34
N GLN A 298 -14.37 2.85 -20.00
CA GLN A 298 -14.85 1.82 -20.93
C GLN A 298 -15.49 0.68 -20.12
N GLY A 299 -16.83 0.68 -20.05
CA GLY A 299 -17.61 -0.34 -19.36
C GLY A 299 -17.54 -1.67 -20.10
N TRP A 300 -16.91 -2.68 -19.49
CA TRP A 300 -16.66 -3.97 -20.15
C TRP A 300 -17.35 -5.11 -19.43
N PRO A 301 -17.99 -6.03 -20.17
CA PRO A 301 -18.52 -7.23 -19.56
C PRO A 301 -17.37 -8.04 -18.95
N ARG A 302 -17.46 -8.35 -17.65
CA ARG A 302 -16.55 -9.24 -16.89
C ARG A 302 -15.17 -8.66 -16.50
N LYS A 303 -15.00 -7.34 -16.53
CA LYS A 303 -13.82 -6.65 -16.00
C LYS A 303 -14.13 -6.01 -14.64
N VAL A 304 -13.30 -6.27 -13.65
CA VAL A 304 -13.35 -5.60 -12.34
C VAL A 304 -12.02 -4.89 -12.13
N VAL A 305 -12.05 -3.63 -11.72
CA VAL A 305 -10.83 -2.91 -11.34
C VAL A 305 -10.87 -2.63 -9.85
N VAL A 306 -9.83 -3.04 -9.15
CA VAL A 306 -9.60 -2.81 -7.72
C VAL A 306 -8.34 -1.98 -7.61
N ALA A 307 -8.43 -0.81 -6.98
CA ALA A 307 -7.29 0.07 -6.82
C ALA A 307 -7.07 0.45 -5.37
N SER A 308 -5.81 0.50 -4.93
CA SER A 308 -5.46 1.11 -3.67
C SER A 308 -5.75 2.61 -3.73
N SER A 309 -6.38 3.15 -2.68
CA SER A 309 -6.35 4.58 -2.45
C SER A 309 -4.93 5.02 -2.09
N GLY A 310 -4.67 6.32 -2.05
CA GLY A 310 -3.38 6.83 -1.64
C GLY A 310 -3.14 6.62 -0.15
N ASN A 311 -1.89 6.82 0.25
CA ASN A 311 -1.46 6.66 1.64
C ASN A 311 -1.09 8.04 2.19
N TYR A 312 -1.91 9.05 1.86
CA TYR A 312 -1.65 10.44 2.13
C TYR A 312 -2.44 11.04 3.28
N GLY A 313 -3.36 10.26 3.87
CA GLY A 313 -4.28 10.73 4.89
C GLY A 313 -5.26 11.78 4.35
N LEU A 314 -5.50 11.80 3.03
CA LEU A 314 -6.37 12.78 2.39
C LEU A 314 -7.85 12.48 2.70
N PRO A 315 -8.69 13.53 2.73
CA PRO A 315 -10.14 13.37 2.82
C PRO A 315 -10.77 12.92 1.49
N VAL A 316 -9.97 12.70 0.43
CA VAL A 316 -10.42 12.30 -0.91
C VAL A 316 -9.70 11.03 -1.37
N GLN A 317 -10.33 10.27 -2.28
CA GLN A 317 -9.68 9.14 -2.97
C GLN A 317 -8.70 9.70 -4.01
N THR A 318 -7.56 9.05 -4.19
CA THR A 318 -6.66 9.33 -5.31
C THR A 318 -6.99 8.44 -6.50
N TRP A 319 -6.67 8.87 -7.73
CA TRP A 319 -6.77 7.99 -8.89
C TRP A 319 -5.76 6.83 -8.77
N PRO A 320 -6.03 5.64 -9.35
CA PRO A 320 -7.26 5.26 -10.06
C PRO A 320 -8.44 4.89 -9.16
N ALA A 321 -8.24 4.77 -7.83
CA ALA A 321 -9.31 4.44 -6.88
C ALA A 321 -10.48 5.44 -6.87
N ALA A 322 -10.24 6.70 -7.24
CA ALA A 322 -11.26 7.73 -7.38
C ALA A 322 -12.24 7.53 -8.55
N ALA A 323 -11.92 6.65 -9.50
CA ALA A 323 -12.71 6.47 -10.71
C ALA A 323 -14.07 5.82 -10.40
N PRO A 324 -15.19 6.26 -11.02
CA PRO A 324 -16.52 5.73 -10.69
C PRO A 324 -16.73 4.22 -10.90
N THR A 325 -15.98 3.62 -11.83
CA THR A 325 -16.05 2.20 -12.22
C THR A 325 -15.04 1.32 -11.48
N VAL A 326 -14.26 1.90 -10.56
CA VAL A 326 -13.20 1.22 -9.80
C VAL A 326 -13.67 1.00 -8.38
N ILE A 327 -13.31 -0.16 -7.80
CA ILE A 327 -13.43 -0.40 -6.37
C ILE A 327 -12.20 0.22 -5.69
N GLY A 328 -12.38 1.41 -5.12
CA GLY A 328 -11.32 2.09 -4.36
C GLY A 328 -11.14 1.49 -2.97
N VAL A 329 -9.92 1.08 -2.61
CA VAL A 329 -9.61 0.38 -1.36
C VAL A 329 -8.72 1.24 -0.45
N GLY A 330 -9.27 1.68 0.67
CA GLY A 330 -8.51 2.27 1.77
C GLY A 330 -7.99 1.21 2.74
N ALA A 331 -7.17 1.64 3.70
CA ALA A 331 -6.60 0.79 4.74
C ALA A 331 -7.22 1.05 6.12
N SER A 332 -7.34 -0.03 6.87
CA SER A 332 -7.73 -0.06 8.29
C SER A 332 -6.66 -0.72 9.15
N ALA A 333 -6.68 -0.44 10.45
CA ALA A 333 -5.82 -1.10 11.43
C ALA A 333 -6.32 -2.51 11.79
N TRP A 334 -5.50 -3.33 12.45
CA TRP A 334 -5.94 -4.63 12.99
C TRP A 334 -7.01 -4.52 14.08
N ALA A 335 -6.93 -3.48 14.91
CA ALA A 335 -7.82 -3.27 16.04
C ALA A 335 -7.94 -1.77 16.36
N PRO A 336 -9.15 -1.19 16.30
CA PRO A 336 -10.36 -1.77 15.73
C PRO A 336 -10.28 -1.81 14.19
N ARG A 337 -10.71 -2.94 13.59
CA ARG A 337 -10.74 -3.14 12.11
C ARG A 337 -11.62 -2.15 11.34
N THR A 338 -12.37 -1.34 12.09
CA THR A 338 -13.31 -0.34 11.62
C THR A 338 -12.66 1.01 11.35
N ALA A 339 -11.52 1.28 11.98
CA ALA A 339 -10.90 2.59 11.90
C ALA A 339 -10.03 2.68 10.66
N ARG A 340 -10.37 3.61 9.77
CA ARG A 340 -9.45 4.12 8.75
C ARG A 340 -8.17 4.57 9.46
N THR A 341 -7.02 4.16 8.93
CA THR A 341 -5.73 4.61 9.45
C THR A 341 -5.50 6.08 9.11
N GLY A 342 -4.83 6.84 9.98
CA GLY A 342 -4.64 8.29 9.77
C GLY A 342 -3.86 8.66 8.50
N TRP A 343 -3.10 7.71 7.94
CA TRP A 343 -2.37 7.87 6.69
C TRP A 343 -3.12 7.30 5.49
N SER A 344 -4.22 6.56 5.64
CA SER A 344 -4.99 6.10 4.49
C SER A 344 -5.84 7.24 3.95
N ASP A 345 -5.78 7.44 2.64
CA ASP A 345 -6.81 8.21 1.94
C ASP A 345 -8.16 7.49 2.09
N VAL A 346 -9.26 8.21 1.90
CA VAL A 346 -10.59 7.56 1.90
C VAL A 346 -10.69 6.53 0.77
N GLY A 347 -11.46 5.46 0.98
CA GLY A 347 -11.77 4.42 -0.01
C GLY A 347 -13.27 4.13 -0.07
N ASP A 348 -13.73 3.44 -1.11
CA ASP A 348 -15.11 2.93 -1.19
C ASP A 348 -15.32 1.79 -0.20
N THR A 349 -14.26 1.00 0.02
CA THR A 349 -14.18 -0.04 1.03
C THR A 349 -12.85 0.04 1.76
N TYR A 350 -12.77 -0.63 2.91
CA TYR A 350 -11.54 -0.77 3.67
C TYR A 350 -11.22 -2.25 3.85
N SER A 351 -9.94 -2.57 3.80
CA SER A 351 -9.39 -3.85 4.28
C SER A 351 -8.27 -3.53 5.26
N VAL A 352 -7.83 -4.51 6.04
CA VAL A 352 -6.67 -4.30 6.88
C VAL A 352 -5.46 -3.95 6.00
N GLY A 353 -4.75 -2.91 6.40
CA GLY A 353 -3.54 -2.41 5.74
C GLY A 353 -2.34 -2.30 6.67
N GLU A 354 -2.47 -2.58 7.98
CA GLU A 354 -1.40 -2.51 8.98
C GLU A 354 -1.52 -3.60 10.03
N TRP A 355 -0.43 -4.04 10.65
CA TRP A 355 0.88 -4.28 10.06
C TRP A 355 0.90 -5.72 9.59
N PHE A 356 1.37 -5.98 8.38
CA PHE A 356 1.54 -7.33 7.87
C PHE A 356 2.96 -7.81 8.08
N ARG A 357 3.12 -9.12 8.22
CA ARG A 357 4.41 -9.79 8.19
C ARG A 357 4.28 -11.08 7.41
N LEU A 358 5.25 -11.35 6.55
CA LEU A 358 5.46 -12.68 6.00
C LEU A 358 6.55 -13.36 6.85
N SER A 359 6.30 -14.58 7.29
CA SER A 359 7.33 -15.39 7.95
C SER A 359 8.47 -15.71 6.98
N ASP A 360 9.65 -16.07 7.50
CA ASP A 360 10.80 -16.51 6.70
C ASP A 360 10.41 -17.64 5.74
N THR A 361 9.57 -18.55 6.21
CA THR A 361 9.04 -19.66 5.41
C THR A 361 8.18 -19.15 4.26
N GLU A 362 7.33 -18.15 4.48
CA GLU A 362 6.50 -17.55 3.43
C GLU A 362 7.33 -16.74 2.44
N LEU A 363 8.32 -15.98 2.90
CA LEU A 363 9.26 -15.25 2.03
C LEU A 363 10.09 -16.21 1.16
N LYS A 364 10.61 -17.29 1.76
CA LYS A 364 11.33 -18.35 1.04
C LYS A 364 10.41 -19.06 0.05
N ARG A 365 9.20 -19.43 0.46
CA ARG A 365 8.20 -20.06 -0.42
C ARG A 365 7.86 -19.16 -1.61
N ALA A 366 7.61 -17.87 -1.36
CA ALA A 366 7.34 -16.91 -2.42
C ALA A 366 8.50 -16.86 -3.43
N CYS A 367 9.73 -16.70 -2.95
CA CYS A 367 10.88 -16.58 -3.84
C CYS A 367 11.26 -17.89 -4.55
N GLN A 368 11.32 -19.01 -3.82
CA GLN A 368 11.85 -20.28 -4.33
C GLN A 368 10.80 -21.10 -5.07
N THR A 369 9.58 -21.17 -4.53
CA THR A 369 8.47 -21.96 -5.09
C THR A 369 7.68 -21.14 -6.10
N TRP A 370 7.22 -19.95 -5.72
CA TRP A 370 6.37 -19.12 -6.58
C TRP A 370 7.17 -18.25 -7.55
N LYS A 371 8.52 -18.21 -7.45
CA LYS A 371 9.37 -17.33 -8.27
C LYS A 371 9.00 -15.83 -8.12
N VAL A 372 8.44 -15.47 -6.96
CA VAL A 372 8.08 -14.11 -6.53
C VAL A 372 9.09 -13.69 -5.47
N CYS A 373 10.23 -13.15 -5.90
CA CYS A 373 11.30 -12.73 -5.00
C CYS A 373 11.18 -11.24 -4.72
N VAL A 374 10.76 -10.89 -3.49
CA VAL A 374 10.68 -9.49 -3.04
C VAL A 374 12.04 -8.80 -3.01
N THR A 375 13.13 -9.57 -2.96
CA THR A 375 14.51 -9.12 -3.14
C THR A 375 15.36 -10.29 -3.64
N ASP A 376 16.47 -10.02 -4.31
CA ASP A 376 17.42 -11.06 -4.71
C ASP A 376 18.20 -11.63 -3.51
N GLU A 377 18.28 -10.91 -2.38
CA GLU A 377 18.94 -11.39 -1.16
C GLU A 377 18.28 -12.64 -0.56
N LEU A 378 16.99 -12.87 -0.84
CA LEU A 378 16.28 -14.07 -0.41
C LEU A 378 16.65 -15.33 -1.22
N LYS A 379 17.39 -15.17 -2.33
CA LYS A 379 17.94 -16.29 -3.12
C LYS A 379 19.24 -16.83 -2.53
N LEU A 380 19.86 -16.12 -1.59
CA LEU A 380 21.06 -16.56 -0.91
C LEU A 380 20.77 -17.80 -0.07
N ALA A 381 21.77 -18.67 0.08
CA ALA A 381 21.66 -19.86 0.93
C ALA A 381 21.30 -19.50 2.38
N SER A 382 21.83 -18.36 2.86
CA SER A 382 21.55 -17.77 4.16
C SER A 382 21.09 -16.32 3.99
N PRO A 383 19.77 -16.06 3.82
CA PRO A 383 19.26 -14.71 3.71
C PRO A 383 19.59 -13.87 4.95
N PRO A 384 19.80 -12.54 4.80
CA PRO A 384 20.05 -11.64 5.92
C PRO A 384 18.96 -11.72 7.00
N ALA A 385 19.36 -11.71 8.28
CA ALA A 385 18.44 -11.81 9.42
C ALA A 385 17.41 -10.66 9.51
N ARG A 386 17.61 -9.56 8.79
CA ARG A 386 16.64 -8.45 8.67
C ARG A 386 15.27 -8.91 8.17
N TYR A 387 15.19 -9.99 7.40
CA TYR A 387 13.93 -10.54 6.90
C TYR A 387 13.15 -11.29 7.98
N ASN A 388 13.79 -11.64 9.11
CA ASN A 388 13.19 -12.41 10.19
C ASN A 388 12.26 -11.60 11.09
N ASP A 389 12.20 -10.28 10.92
CA ASP A 389 11.22 -9.43 11.61
C ASP A 389 10.74 -8.30 10.70
N PHE A 390 10.68 -8.61 9.40
CA PHE A 390 10.20 -7.71 8.37
C PHE A 390 8.68 -7.55 8.45
N GLY A 391 8.25 -6.33 8.68
CA GLY A 391 6.84 -5.92 8.65
C GLY A 391 6.60 -4.92 7.54
N TYR A 392 5.38 -4.88 7.01
CA TYR A 392 4.98 -3.93 5.98
C TYR A 392 3.52 -3.46 6.15
N ARG A 393 3.18 -2.31 5.59
CA ARG A 393 1.85 -1.70 5.64
C ARG A 393 1.58 -0.79 4.44
N GLY A 394 0.31 -0.52 4.19
CA GLY A 394 -0.12 0.37 3.11
C GLY A 394 -1.46 -0.03 2.48
N THR A 395 -2.12 0.91 1.82
CA THR A 395 -3.30 0.65 1.00
C THR A 395 -3.00 -0.31 -0.17
N SER A 396 -1.75 -0.33 -0.65
CA SER A 396 -1.24 -1.28 -1.65
C SER A 396 -1.23 -2.73 -1.16
N PHE A 397 -1.45 -2.98 0.14
CA PHE A 397 -1.64 -4.32 0.70
C PHE A 397 -3.10 -4.58 1.12
N ALA A 398 -3.89 -3.54 1.35
CA ALA A 398 -5.34 -3.66 1.50
C ALA A 398 -6.03 -4.05 0.18
N ALA A 399 -5.63 -3.43 -0.94
CA ALA A 399 -6.16 -3.72 -2.28
C ALA A 399 -6.01 -5.20 -2.72
N PRO A 400 -4.83 -5.84 -2.64
CA PRO A 400 -4.68 -7.25 -3.01
C PRO A 400 -5.49 -8.20 -2.12
N SER A 401 -5.76 -7.85 -0.86
CA SER A 401 -6.69 -8.62 -0.02
C SER A 401 -8.10 -8.62 -0.62
N VAL A 402 -8.63 -7.46 -1.02
CA VAL A 402 -9.94 -7.33 -1.68
C VAL A 402 -9.94 -8.07 -3.03
N THR A 403 -8.86 -7.93 -3.81
CA THR A 403 -8.69 -8.69 -5.07
C THR A 403 -8.75 -10.19 -4.86
N ALA A 404 -8.05 -10.73 -3.85
CA ALA A 404 -8.07 -12.16 -3.53
C ALA A 404 -9.51 -12.63 -3.28
N PHE A 405 -10.23 -11.90 -2.43
CA PHE A 405 -11.62 -12.19 -2.09
C PHE A 405 -12.53 -12.23 -3.32
N LEU A 406 -12.43 -11.20 -4.17
CA LEU A 406 -13.23 -11.11 -5.39
C LEU A 406 -12.88 -12.24 -6.38
N ALA A 407 -11.61 -12.58 -6.53
CA ALA A 407 -11.17 -13.66 -7.40
C ALA A 407 -11.75 -15.01 -6.99
N MET A 408 -11.76 -15.31 -5.69
CA MET A 408 -12.38 -16.53 -5.15
C MET A 408 -13.89 -16.55 -5.39
N ARG A 409 -14.59 -15.43 -5.13
CA ARG A 409 -16.03 -15.31 -5.36
C ARG A 409 -16.41 -15.49 -6.82
N LEU A 410 -15.70 -14.85 -7.75
CA LEU A 410 -15.95 -14.98 -9.19
C LEU A 410 -15.68 -16.39 -9.71
N SER A 411 -14.68 -17.08 -9.15
CA SER A 411 -14.42 -18.47 -9.51
C SER A 411 -15.58 -19.39 -9.12
N ALA A 412 -16.24 -19.12 -7.98
CA ALA A 412 -17.40 -19.88 -7.51
C ALA A 412 -18.70 -19.63 -8.30
N SER A 413 -18.96 -18.39 -8.74
CA SER A 413 -20.26 -18.01 -9.30
C SER A 413 -20.55 -18.50 -10.73
N GLY A 414 -19.52 -18.97 -11.46
CA GLY A 414 -19.66 -19.30 -12.89
C GLY A 414 -19.63 -18.05 -13.78
N ALA A 415 -19.07 -18.15 -14.99
CA ALA A 415 -18.88 -17.00 -15.91
C ALA A 415 -20.18 -16.42 -16.53
N GLY A 416 -21.37 -16.79 -16.04
CA GLY A 416 -22.64 -16.52 -16.71
C GLY A 416 -23.85 -16.22 -15.83
N LYS A 417 -23.74 -16.23 -14.50
CA LYS A 417 -24.82 -15.72 -13.63
C LYS A 417 -24.49 -14.26 -13.36
N GLY A 418 -25.11 -13.39 -14.16
CA GLY A 418 -24.87 -11.96 -14.25
C GLY A 418 -24.74 -11.25 -12.91
N CYS A 419 -24.03 -10.13 -12.96
CA CYS A 419 -23.90 -9.06 -11.96
C CYS A 419 -24.46 -9.44 -10.59
N PHE A 420 -23.55 -9.72 -9.65
CA PHE A 420 -23.79 -9.98 -8.24
C PHE A 420 -25.18 -9.49 -7.82
N LYS A 421 -26.20 -10.37 -7.81
CA LYS A 421 -27.49 -10.00 -7.21
C LYS A 421 -27.15 -9.69 -5.77
N ALA A 422 -27.23 -8.40 -5.41
CA ALA A 422 -27.23 -7.97 -4.04
C ALA A 422 -28.34 -8.78 -3.35
N ALA A 423 -27.95 -9.82 -2.61
CA ALA A 423 -28.73 -10.13 -1.43
C ALA A 423 -28.85 -8.80 -0.69
N GLY A 424 -30.06 -8.40 -0.27
CA GLY A 424 -30.34 -7.09 0.35
C GLY A 424 -29.51 -6.77 1.61
N THR A 425 -28.56 -7.62 1.95
CA THR A 425 -27.43 -7.40 2.84
C THR A 425 -26.16 -7.28 1.98
N GLY A 426 -25.68 -6.05 1.71
CA GLY A 426 -24.37 -5.85 1.10
C GLY A 426 -23.29 -6.65 1.86
N PHE A 427 -22.30 -7.18 1.14
CA PHE A 427 -21.15 -7.82 1.77
C PHE A 427 -20.35 -6.75 2.53
N VAL A 428 -20.58 -6.63 3.83
CA VAL A 428 -19.66 -5.96 4.76
C VAL A 428 -18.56 -6.99 5.03
N PRO A 429 -17.31 -6.84 4.55
CA PRO A 429 -16.22 -7.61 5.16
C PRO A 429 -16.32 -7.33 6.65
N VAL A 430 -16.59 -8.35 7.47
CA VAL A 430 -17.13 -8.18 8.83
C VAL A 430 -16.25 -7.21 9.62
N VAL A 431 -16.77 -6.00 9.69
CA VAL A 431 -16.26 -4.86 10.42
C VAL A 431 -17.54 -4.14 10.83
N LYS A 432 -18.16 -4.63 11.93
CA LYS A 432 -19.27 -3.91 12.57
C LYS A 432 -18.73 -2.54 12.97
N LEU A 433 -19.09 -1.49 12.24
CA LEU A 433 -18.87 -0.11 12.69
C LEU A 433 -19.64 0.08 14.00
N ASP A 434 -18.97 0.59 15.02
CA ASP A 434 -19.64 1.18 16.17
C ASP A 434 -20.20 2.53 15.72
N PRO A 435 -21.54 2.71 15.64
CA PRO A 435 -22.14 3.97 15.19
C PRO A 435 -21.85 5.15 16.14
N ALA A 436 -21.26 4.92 17.32
CA ALA A 436 -21.01 5.95 18.32
C ALA A 436 -19.64 6.65 18.20
N LYS A 437 -18.70 6.18 17.35
CA LYS A 437 -17.33 6.70 17.33
C LYS A 437 -16.87 7.08 15.92
N ALA A 438 -16.94 8.38 15.65
CA ALA A 438 -16.54 9.10 14.45
C ALA A 438 -17.27 8.63 13.18
N THR A 439 -18.16 9.47 12.67
CA THR A 439 -18.84 9.27 11.40
C THR A 439 -18.02 9.94 10.30
N PRO A 440 -17.27 9.20 9.45
CA PRO A 440 -16.79 9.78 8.20
C PRO A 440 -18.01 10.26 7.39
N ILE A 441 -17.83 11.28 6.58
CA ILE A 441 -18.86 11.80 5.68
C ILE A 441 -18.49 11.36 4.26
N ASP A 442 -19.45 10.86 3.49
CA ASP A 442 -19.24 10.48 2.09
C ASP A 442 -19.01 11.73 1.20
N LYS A 443 -18.79 11.50 -0.11
CA LYS A 443 -18.60 12.58 -1.10
C LYS A 443 -19.81 13.52 -1.22
N GLN A 444 -20.94 13.19 -0.59
CA GLN A 444 -22.20 13.96 -0.57
C GLN A 444 -22.50 14.55 0.82
N GLY A 445 -21.57 14.48 1.77
CA GLY A 445 -21.76 15.01 3.12
C GLY A 445 -22.71 14.16 3.99
N LYS A 446 -22.95 12.89 3.64
CA LYS A 446 -23.77 11.98 4.45
C LYS A 446 -22.93 11.09 5.38
N PRO A 447 -23.43 10.79 6.59
CA PRO A 447 -22.86 9.76 7.47
C PRO A 447 -22.47 8.48 6.74
N PHE A 448 -21.22 8.05 6.88
CA PHE A 448 -20.75 6.76 6.38
C PHE A 448 -21.49 5.63 7.11
N THR A 449 -22.57 5.16 6.52
CA THR A 449 -23.17 3.89 6.95
C THR A 449 -22.25 2.77 6.48
N ALA A 450 -22.09 1.72 7.29
CA ALA A 450 -21.44 0.45 6.93
C ALA A 450 -22.23 -0.30 5.83
N ALA A 451 -22.61 0.37 4.76
CA ALA A 451 -23.11 -0.27 3.57
C ALA A 451 -21.93 -1.04 3.00
N GLY A 452 -22.08 -2.36 2.91
CA GLY A 452 -21.07 -3.27 2.41
C GLY A 452 -20.52 -2.85 1.04
N LEU A 453 -19.50 -3.58 0.58
CA LEU A 453 -18.92 -3.44 -0.75
C LEU A 453 -20.03 -3.15 -1.76
N ASN A 454 -20.08 -1.92 -2.30
CA ASN A 454 -21.10 -1.56 -3.27
C ASN A 454 -20.72 -2.16 -4.62
N ILE A 455 -20.91 -3.48 -4.71
CA ILE A 455 -20.55 -4.30 -5.87
C ILE A 455 -21.29 -3.83 -7.14
N ASN A 456 -22.38 -3.06 -6.99
CA ASN A 456 -23.12 -2.49 -8.11
C ASN A 456 -22.28 -1.52 -8.97
N ARG A 457 -21.14 -0.99 -8.48
CA ARG A 457 -20.23 -0.18 -9.30
C ARG A 457 -19.37 -0.99 -10.26
N ALA A 458 -19.11 -2.26 -9.96
CA ALA A 458 -18.28 -3.13 -10.79
C ALA A 458 -19.08 -3.77 -11.95
N CYS A 459 -20.37 -3.44 -12.08
CA CYS A 459 -21.33 -4.13 -12.93
C CYS A 459 -22.45 -3.14 -13.36
N PRO A 460 -22.21 -2.27 -14.36
CA PRO A 460 -23.28 -1.50 -15.00
C PRO A 460 -24.30 -2.38 -15.73
#